data_AF-A0A1I7AHJ9-F1
#
_entry.id   AF-A0A1I7AHJ9-F1
#
_cell.length_a   1.000
_cell.length_b   1.000
_cell.length_c   1.000
_cell.angle_alpha   90.00
_cell.angle_beta   90.00
_cell.angle_gamma   90.00
#
_symmetry.space_group_name_H-M   'P 1'
#
loop_
_entity.id
_entity.type
_entity.pdbx_description
1 polymer ?
#
loop_
_entity_poly.entity_id
_entity_poly.type
_entity_poly.pdbx_seq_one_letter_code
_entity_poly.pdbx_strand_id
1 'polypeptide(L)' 'MKSKLVALAFGAFVFASCSKTGCHECHYEDAQDQEVELGEYCDDDLEKLEKDGYTVDGTTHEVHCHGH' A
#
# COMPACT_ATOMS: atom_id res chain seq x y z
N MET A 1 31.70 -16.94 38.76
CA MET A 1 30.76 -15.82 39.01
C MET A 1 31.38 -14.60 38.32
N LYS A 2 30.77 -13.85 37.39
CA LYS A 2 29.37 -13.47 37.21
C LYS A 2 29.25 -13.09 35.72
N SER A 3 28.45 -13.81 34.94
CA SER A 3 28.07 -13.41 33.57
C SER A 3 27.51 -11.99 33.61
N LYS A 4 28.04 -11.09 32.78
CA LYS A 4 27.37 -9.83 32.46
C LYS A 4 26.92 -9.92 31.01
N LEU A 5 25.67 -10.37 30.87
CA LEU A 5 24.85 -10.26 29.68
C LEU A 5 24.89 -8.81 29.19
N VAL A 6 25.53 -8.56 28.05
CA VAL A 6 25.38 -7.30 27.32
C VAL A 6 24.10 -7.44 26.52
N ALA A 7 23.08 -6.70 26.97
CA ALA A 7 21.76 -6.65 26.36
C ALA A 7 21.87 -6.14 24.92
N LEU A 8 21.62 -7.01 23.94
CA LEU A 8 21.25 -6.58 22.60
C LEU A 8 19.85 -5.95 22.71
N ALA A 9 19.80 -4.61 22.67
CA ALA A 9 18.58 -3.90 22.37
C ALA A 9 18.27 -4.12 20.88
N PHE A 10 17.53 -5.18 20.58
CA PHE A 10 16.86 -5.35 19.29
C PHE A 10 15.75 -4.28 19.25
N GLY A 11 16.06 -3.14 18.65
CA GLY A 11 15.05 -2.16 18.26
C GLY A 11 14.10 -2.85 17.28
N ALA A 12 12.91 -3.18 17.76
CA ALA A 12 11.83 -3.67 16.93
C ALA A 12 11.41 -2.55 15.98
N PHE A 13 12.03 -2.50 14.79
CA PHE A 13 11.38 -1.92 13.63
C PHE A 13 10.24 -2.86 13.27
N VAL A 14 9.11 -2.70 13.96
CA VAL A 14 7.82 -3.15 13.46
C VAL A 14 7.52 -2.30 12.25
N PHE A 15 8.02 -2.74 11.09
CA PHE A 15 7.31 -2.51 9.85
C PHE A 15 6.00 -3.25 10.03
N ALA A 16 4.97 -2.52 10.47
CA ALA A 16 3.61 -2.99 10.36
C ALA A 16 3.35 -3.14 8.85
N SER A 17 3.71 -4.29 8.28
CA SER A 17 3.06 -4.80 7.07
C SER A 17 1.61 -4.95 7.48
N CYS A 18 0.88 -3.90 7.17
CA CYS A 18 -0.51 -3.73 7.51
C CYS A 18 -1.29 -4.74 6.69
N SER A 19 -1.49 -5.95 7.20
CA SER A 19 -2.72 -6.68 6.92
C SER A 19 -3.86 -5.93 7.61
N LYS A 20 -4.10 -4.69 7.20
CA LYS A 20 -5.23 -3.89 7.68
C LYS A 20 -6.43 -4.40 6.90
N THR A 21 -7.30 -5.14 7.59
CA THR A 21 -8.61 -5.54 7.06
C THR A 21 -9.30 -4.30 6.47
N GLY A 22 -9.62 -4.33 5.17
CA GLY A 22 -10.20 -3.18 4.45
C GLY A 22 -9.22 -2.33 3.64
N CYS A 23 -7.92 -2.70 3.62
CA CYS A 23 -6.94 -2.10 2.73
C CYS A 23 -6.58 -3.05 1.59
N HIS A 24 -6.56 -2.53 0.37
CA HIS A 24 -6.27 -3.30 -0.83
C HIS A 24 -5.24 -2.59 -1.70
N GLU A 25 -4.44 -3.39 -2.40
CA GLU A 25 -3.49 -2.91 -3.38
C GLU A 25 -4.25 -2.46 -4.64
N CYS A 26 -3.96 -1.24 -5.08
CA CYS A 26 -4.59 -0.61 -6.22
C CYS A 26 -3.56 -0.40 -7.34
N HIS A 27 -4.00 -0.59 -8.57
CA HIS A 27 -3.22 -0.29 -9.78
C HIS A 27 -4.08 0.44 -10.81
N TYR A 28 -3.44 1.08 -11.77
CA TYR A 28 -4.08 1.55 -12.99
C TYR A 28 -3.34 1.04 -14.22
N GLU A 29 -4.01 0.98 -15.35
CA GLU A 29 -3.38 0.68 -16.64
C GLU A 29 -2.94 1.99 -17.33
N ASP A 30 -1.66 2.07 -17.69
CA ASP A 30 -1.15 3.18 -18.47
C ASP A 30 -1.57 3.11 -19.96
N ALA A 31 -1.19 4.12 -20.76
CA ALA A 31 -1.55 4.17 -22.17
C ALA A 31 -0.90 3.07 -23.04
N GLN A 32 -0.04 2.22 -22.45
CA GLN A 32 0.60 1.08 -23.07
C GLN A 32 0.10 -0.25 -22.49
N ASP A 33 -1.05 -0.23 -21.80
CA ASP A 33 -1.66 -1.39 -21.13
C ASP A 33 -0.71 -2.01 -20.08
N GLN A 34 0.16 -1.20 -19.46
CA GLN A 34 1.02 -1.63 -18.36
C GLN A 34 0.34 -1.34 -17.03
N GLU A 35 0.24 -2.35 -16.17
CA GLU A 35 -0.21 -2.19 -14.79
C GLU A 35 0.84 -1.40 -14.00
N VAL A 36 0.43 -0.25 -13.46
CA VAL A 36 1.23 0.60 -12.59
C VAL A 36 0.63 0.56 -11.19
N GLU A 37 1.37 -0.07 -10.29
CA GLU A 37 1.00 -0.19 -8.87
C GLU A 37 1.00 1.18 -8.18
N LEU A 38 -0.16 1.57 -7.63
CA LEU A 38 -0.35 2.81 -6.87
C LEU A 38 -0.07 2.62 -5.37
N GLY A 39 -0.05 1.36 -4.92
CA GLY A 39 0.11 0.97 -3.53
C GLY A 39 -1.20 0.58 -2.84
N GLU A 40 -1.15 0.43 -1.52
CA GLU A 40 -2.29 0.01 -0.71
C GLU A 40 -3.10 1.22 -0.21
N TYR A 41 -4.41 1.19 -0.48
CA TYR A 41 -5.38 2.18 -0.01
C TYR A 41 -6.45 1.49 0.82
N CYS A 42 -7.13 2.22 1.71
CA CYS A 42 -8.06 1.66 2.68
C CYS A 42 -9.41 2.38 2.65
N ASP A 43 -10.49 1.63 2.91
CA ASP A 43 -11.83 2.16 3.18
C ASP A 43 -12.25 3.24 2.15
N ASP A 44 -12.59 4.45 2.62
CA ASP A 44 -13.08 5.55 1.78
C ASP A 44 -12.06 6.02 0.74
N ASP A 45 -10.76 5.97 1.04
CA ASP A 45 -9.72 6.40 0.10
C ASP A 45 -9.63 5.45 -1.10
N LEU A 46 -9.88 4.16 -0.84
CA LEU A 46 -9.93 3.14 -1.87
C LEU A 46 -11.18 3.30 -2.74
N GLU A 47 -12.37 3.37 -2.13
CA GLU A 47 -13.62 3.58 -2.87
C GLU A 47 -13.57 4.86 -3.72
N LYS A 48 -12.94 5.91 -3.17
CA LYS A 48 -12.73 7.17 -3.88
C LYS A 48 -11.75 7.01 -5.05
N LEU A 49 -10.64 6.29 -4.88
CA LEU A 49 -9.69 6.06 -5.97
C LEU A 49 -10.33 5.30 -7.13
N GLU A 50 -11.10 4.25 -6.84
CA GLU A 50 -11.81 3.49 -7.88
C GLU A 50 -12.90 4.31 -8.57
N LYS A 51 -13.58 5.18 -7.83
CA LYS A 51 -14.66 6.04 -8.38
C LYS A 51 -14.15 7.23 -9.18
N ASP A 52 -13.14 7.92 -8.65
CA ASP A 52 -12.63 9.18 -9.21
C ASP A 52 -11.49 8.93 -10.22
N GLY A 53 -10.83 7.76 -10.16
CA GLY A 53 -9.67 7.41 -10.95
C GLY A 53 -8.38 8.09 -10.47
N TYR A 54 -7.26 7.77 -11.11
CA TYR A 54 -5.95 8.33 -10.79
C TYR A 54 -5.43 9.19 -11.93
N THR A 55 -5.07 10.46 -11.65
CA THR A 55 -4.65 11.40 -12.68
C THR A 55 -3.12 11.49 -12.77
N VAL A 56 -2.56 11.09 -13.91
CA VAL A 56 -1.13 11.16 -14.23
C VAL A 56 -0.94 12.00 -15.48
N ASP A 57 -0.08 13.01 -15.41
CA ASP A 57 0.22 13.93 -16.52
C ASP A 57 -1.03 14.55 -17.18
N GLY A 58 -2.10 14.73 -16.40
CA GLY A 58 -3.38 15.31 -16.87
C GLY A 58 -4.34 14.31 -17.52
N THR A 59 -3.99 13.02 -17.55
CA THR A 59 -4.86 11.93 -17.99
C THR A 59 -5.40 11.19 -16.76
N THR A 60 -6.71 11.03 -16.66
CA THR A 60 -7.35 10.24 -15.59
C THR A 60 -7.46 8.80 -16.04
N HIS A 61 -6.84 7.89 -15.29
CA HIS A 61 -6.86 6.45 -15.50
C HIS A 61 -7.87 5.79 -14.55
N GLU A 62 -8.51 4.72 -15.03
CA GLU A 62 -9.35 3.86 -14.19
C GLU A 62 -8.45 3.10 -13.22
N VAL A 63 -8.89 3.00 -11.97
CA VAL A 63 -8.15 2.32 -10.90
C VAL A 63 -8.88 1.03 -10.55
N HIS A 64 -8.10 -0.03 -10.37
CA HIS A 64 -8.57 -1.34 -9.92
C HIS A 64 -7.89 -1.70 -8.61
N CYS A 65 -8.67 -1.92 -7.55
CA CYS A 65 -8.16 -2.36 -6.25
C CYS A 65 -8.53 -3.83 -5.98
N HIS A 66 -7.55 -4.68 -5.73
CA HIS A 66 -7.77 -6.11 -5.58
C HIS A 66 -8.29 -6.49 -4.17
N GLY A 67 -9.55 -6.91 -4.09
CA GLY A 67 -10.10 -7.62 -2.94
C GLY A 67 -11.16 -6.88 -2.11
N HIS A 68 -11.87 -5.94 -2.73
CA HIS A 68 -12.97 -5.17 -2.14
C HIS A 68 -14.10 -6.01 -1.50
#